data_AF-A0A1Y3FXW6-F1
#
_entry.id   AF-A0A1Y3FXW6-F1
#
_cell.length_a   1.000
_cell.length_b   1.000
_cell.length_c   1.000
_cell.angle_alpha   90.00
_cell.angle_beta   90.00
_cell.angle_gamma   90.00
#
_symmetry.space_group_name_H-M   'P 1'
#
loop_
_entity.id
_entity.type
_entity.pdbx_description
1 polymer ?
#
loop_
_entity_poly.entity_id
_entity_poly.type
_entity_poly.pdbx_seq_one_letter_code
_entity_poly.pdbx_strand_id
1 'polypeptide(L)' 'MVLCAVANRIVNRIFSVLKRGKLYELRDREGNSITLCEAKAIILERYTVGENIRAGRRSNRIEKTL' A
#
# COMPACT_ATOMS: atom_id res chain seq x y z
N MET A 1 11.95 14.31 -0.22
CA MET A 1 12.66 13.06 0.19
C MET A 1 11.64 11.94 0.43
N VAL A 2 11.20 11.24 -0.63
CA VAL A 2 10.15 10.19 -0.57
C VAL A 2 10.71 8.76 -0.70
N LEU A 3 11.95 8.63 -1.16
CA LEU A 3 12.62 7.34 -1.38
C LEU A 3 12.91 6.58 -0.08
N CYS A 4 13.35 7.30 0.96
CA CYS A 4 13.76 6.69 2.22
C CYS A 4 12.60 6.01 2.96
N ALA A 5 11.39 6.58 2.91
CA ALA A 5 10.22 6.00 3.55
C ALA A 5 9.78 4.68 2.88
N VAL A 6 9.88 4.60 1.54
CA VAL A 6 9.58 3.37 0.80
C VAL A 6 10.65 2.31 1.04
N ALA A 7 11.93 2.69 0.97
CA ALA A 7 13.05 1.80 1.23
C ALA A 7 12.95 1.17 2.62
N ASN A 8 12.66 1.96 3.65
CA ASN A 8 12.52 1.47 5.03
C ASN A 8 11.39 0.43 5.17
N ARG A 9 10.25 0.64 4.49
CA ARG A 9 9.14 -0.32 4.48
C ARG A 9 9.52 -1.64 3.81
N ILE A 10 10.27 -1.57 2.70
CA ILE A 10 10.73 -2.77 1.98
C ILE A 10 11.74 -3.54 2.84
N VAL A 11 12.75 -2.86 3.40
CA VAL A 11 13.77 -3.47 4.26
C VAL A 11 13.13 -4.15 5.47
N ASN A 12 12.17 -3.51 6.14
CA ASN A 12 11.47 -4.11 7.27
C ASN A 12 10.72 -5.41 6.89
N ARG A 13 10.13 -5.46 5.69
CA ARG A 13 9.47 -6.68 5.19
C ARG A 13 10.48 -7.79 4.94
N ILE A 14 11.58 -7.49 4.24
CA ILE A 14 12.65 -8.46 3.96
C ILE A 14 13.23 -8.99 5.28
N PHE A 15 13.59 -8.10 6.19
CA PHE A 15 14.15 -8.46 7.49
C PHE A 15 13.21 -9.35 8.31
N SER A 16 11.90 -9.07 8.31
CA SER A 16 10.91 -9.90 9.01
C SER A 16 10.85 -11.33 8.46
N VAL A 17 10.90 -11.49 7.13
CA VAL A 17 10.92 -12.80 6.47
C VAL A 17 12.19 -13.57 6.83
N LEU A 18 13.35 -12.93 6.70
CA LEU A 18 14.65 -13.54 7.02
C LEU A 18 14.74 -13.93 8.50
N LYS A 19 14.30 -13.06 9.41
CA LYS A 19 14.36 -13.29 10.86
C LYS A 19 13.43 -14.42 11.32
N ARG A 20 12.24 -14.54 10.72
CA ARG A 20 11.23 -15.53 11.13
C ARG A 20 11.32 -16.85 10.36
N GLY A 21 12.02 -16.88 9.22
CA GLY A 21 12.07 -18.03 8.33
C GLY A 21 10.72 -18.40 7.71
N LYS A 22 9.77 -17.45 7.68
CA LYS A 22 8.40 -17.66 7.16
C LYS A 22 8.13 -16.69 6.03
N LEU A 23 7.41 -17.16 5.02
CA LEU A 23 6.98 -16.33 3.90
C LEU A 23 6.11 -15.16 4.42
N TYR A 24 6.21 -14.02 3.74
CA TYR A 24 5.37 -12.87 4.04
C TYR A 24 3.89 -13.20 3.78
N GLU A 25 3.05 -13.02 4.80
CA GLU A 25 1.60 -13.23 4.72
C GLU A 25 0.89 -11.89 4.53
N LEU A 26 -0.08 -11.85 3.60
CA LEU A 26 -1.03 -10.76 3.52
C LEU A 26 -2.03 -10.89 4.66
N ARG A 27 -2.30 -9.76 5.33
CA ARG A 27 -3.24 -9.71 6.43
C ARG A 27 -4.21 -8.56 6.27
N ASP A 28 -5.45 -8.75 6.69
CA ASP A 28 -6.43 -7.69 6.80
C ASP A 28 -6.12 -6.74 7.97
N ARG A 29 -7.02 -5.79 8.25
CA ARG A 29 -6.86 -4.85 9.38
C ARG A 29 -6.98 -5.50 10.75
N GLU A 30 -7.65 -6.64 10.85
CA GLU A 30 -7.85 -7.37 12.08
C GLU A 30 -6.69 -8.36 12.33
N GLY A 31 -5.80 -8.52 11.35
CA GLY A 31 -4.60 -9.34 11.44
C GLY A 31 -4.79 -10.77 10.92
N ASN A 32 -5.94 -11.08 10.32
CA ASN A 32 -6.23 -12.38 9.73
C ASN A 32 -5.48 -12.54 8.41
N SER A 33 -4.91 -13.73 8.16
CA SER A 33 -4.28 -14.03 6.87
C SER A 33 -5.32 -14.07 5.77
N ILE A 34 -5.04 -13.37 4.67
CA ILE A 34 -5.93 -13.26 3.51
C ILE A 34 -5.21 -13.61 2.21
N THR A 35 -5.98 -14.05 1.23
CA THR A 35 -5.52 -14.30 -0.14
C THR A 35 -5.38 -13.00 -0.92
N LEU A 36 -4.70 -13.07 -2.08
CA LEU A 36 -4.62 -11.94 -3.01
C LEU A 36 -5.99 -11.50 -3.55
N CYS A 37 -6.92 -12.45 -3.74
CA CYS A 37 -8.26 -12.15 -4.23
C CYS A 37 -9.05 -11.34 -3.20
N GLU A 38 -9.04 -11.78 -1.94
CA GLU A 38 -9.69 -11.08 -0.83
C GLU A 38 -9.07 -9.71 -0.60
N ALA A 39 -7.74 -9.61 -0.66
CA ALA A 39 -7.06 -8.32 -0.56
C ALA A 39 -7.54 -7.33 -1.63
N LYS A 40 -7.68 -7.78 -2.89
CA LYS A 40 -8.21 -6.95 -3.98
C LYS A 40 -9.67 -6.55 -3.73
N ALA A 41 -10.50 -7.46 -3.26
CA ALA A 41 -11.90 -7.19 -2.93
C ALA A 41 -12.01 -6.13 -1.82
N ILE A 42 -11.24 -6.27 -0.73
CA ILE A 42 -11.17 -5.30 0.38
C ILE A 42 -10.73 -3.92 -0.12
N ILE A 43 -9.70 -3.88 -0.98
CA ILE A 43 -9.23 -2.62 -1.57
C ILE A 43 -10.33 -1.98 -2.41
N LEU A 44 -11.02 -2.77 -3.25
CA LEU A 44 -12.09 -2.26 -4.08
C LEU A 44 -13.23 -1.67 -3.24
N GLU A 45 -13.67 -2.39 -2.23
CA GLU A 45 -14.78 -2.01 -1.35
C GLU A 45 -14.45 -0.81 -0.46
N ARG A 46 -13.26 -0.78 0.16
CA ARG A 46 -12.98 0.14 1.28
C ARG A 46 -11.96 1.22 0.99
N TYR A 47 -11.12 1.04 -0.03
CA TYR A 47 -9.97 1.93 -0.29
C TYR A 47 -9.96 2.52 -1.70
N THR A 48 -10.99 2.26 -2.51
CA THR A 48 -11.12 2.88 -3.83
C THR A 48 -11.47 4.35 -3.69
N VAL A 49 -10.58 5.20 -4.18
CA VAL A 49 -10.81 6.65 -4.21
C VAL A 49 -11.57 6.98 -5.50
N GLY A 50 -12.71 7.66 -5.38
CA GLY A 50 -13.54 8.05 -6.53
C GLY A 50 -12.81 8.97 -7.52
N GLU A 51 -13.16 8.90 -8.80
CA GLU A 51 -12.41 9.56 -9.88
C GLU A 51 -12.39 11.09 -9.73
N ASN A 52 -13.49 11.70 -9.25
CA ASN A 52 -13.56 13.15 -9.02
C ASN A 52 -12.50 13.61 -8.00
N ILE A 53 -12.26 12.83 -6.93
CA ILE A 53 -11.22 13.11 -5.94
C ILE A 53 -9.83 12.90 -6.54
N ARG A 54 -9.65 11.85 -7.35
CA ARG A 54 -8.38 11.58 -8.03
C ARG A 54 -8.02 12.67 -9.04
N ALA A 55 -8.98 13.16 -9.81
CA ALA A 55 -8.82 14.22 -10.79
C ALA A 55 -8.41 15.54 -10.11
N GLY A 56 -9.11 15.94 -9.03
CA GLY A 56 -8.77 17.15 -8.28
C GLY A 56 -7.40 17.09 -7.58
N ARG A 57 -6.96 15.92 -7.13
CA ARG A 57 -5.59 15.75 -6.61
C ARG A 57 -4.53 15.79 -7.71
N ARG A 58 -4.88 15.40 -8.94
CA ARG A 58 -3.96 15.39 -10.10
C ARG A 58 -3.72 16.80 -10.63
N SER A 59 -4.75 17.63 -10.74
CA SER A 59 -4.59 19.04 -11.17
C SER A 59 -3.66 19.82 -10.25
N ASN A 60 -3.79 19.63 -8.93
CA ASN A 60 -2.94 20.27 -7.93
C ASN A 60 -1.46 19.81 -7.96
N ARG A 61 -1.16 18.70 -8.66
CA ARG A 61 0.22 18.26 -8.92
C ARG A 61 0.84 18.95 -10.13
N ILE A 62 0.02 19.34 -11.12
CA ILE A 62 0.45 20.01 -12.34
C ILE A 62 0.80 21.47 -12.03
N GLU A 63 -0.02 22.17 -11.24
CA GLU A 63 0.25 23.56 -10.84
C GLU A 63 1.51 23.72 -9.99
N LYS A 64 1.90 22.68 -9.23
CA LYS A 64 3.08 22.74 -8.36
C LYS A 64 4.42 22.50 -9.06
N THR A 65 4.42 22.35 -10.39
CA THR A 65 5.61 22.05 -11.20
C THR A 65 6.00 23.21 -12.16
N LEU A 66 5.24 24.32 -12.15
CA LEU A 66 5.60 25.58 -12.82
C LEU A 66 6.14 26.58 -11.79
#